data_AF-A0A0V0Q760-F1
#
_entry.id   AF-A0A0V0Q760-F1
#
_cell.length_a   1.000
_cell.length_b   1.000
_cell.length_c   1.000
_cell.angle_alpha   90.00
_cell.angle_beta   90.00
_cell.angle_gamma   90.00
#
_symmetry.space_group_name_H-M   'P 1'
#
loop_
_entity.id
_entity.type
_entity.pdbx_description
1 polymer ?
#
loop_
_entity_poly.entity_id
_entity_poly.type
_entity_poly.pdbx_seq_one_letter_code
_entity_poly.pdbx_strand_id
1 'polypeptide(L)'
;MRTRRTLTVDGVRHSAYVDAVPGYGDARVTYTDGSGETVFALVDNAAPTGTAPTGVYTGEVDAVWTPNAGIGAQSGTDRMAITLDAASGEAWIDSIIGGTNSNVQFMGAAKASGGRLSTDDLTAQYRDGEGYFIRNEEAVVDGRLIAGHDTAAIIGTISADSASAGFTTGLHPEYTAELTAGQAADL
;
A
#
# COMPACT_ATOMS: atom_id res chain seq x y z
N MET A 1 -2.05 -11.72 -8.65
CA MET A 1 -3.32 -12.28 -9.17
C MET A 1 -4.44 -11.81 -8.25
N ARG A 2 -5.44 -11.13 -8.81
CA ARG A 2 -6.65 -10.71 -8.09
C ARG A 2 -7.74 -11.76 -8.23
N THR A 3 -8.26 -12.25 -7.12
CA THR A 3 -9.47 -13.11 -7.08
C THR A 3 -10.60 -12.35 -6.41
N ARG A 4 -11.83 -12.47 -6.91
CA ARG A 4 -13.01 -11.78 -6.37
C ARG A 4 -14.10 -12.76 -6.00
N ARG A 5 -14.77 -12.51 -4.88
CA ARG A 5 -16.06 -13.11 -4.53
C ARG A 5 -17.06 -12.02 -4.15
N THR A 6 -18.30 -12.17 -4.57
CA THR A 6 -19.41 -11.30 -4.15
C THR A 6 -20.55 -12.17 -3.63
N LEU A 7 -21.16 -11.76 -2.52
CA LEU A 7 -22.31 -12.41 -1.90
C LEU A 7 -23.35 -11.36 -1.52
N THR A 8 -24.63 -11.70 -1.56
CA THR A 8 -25.69 -10.89 -0.96
C THR A 8 -26.18 -11.58 0.30
N VAL A 9 -26.13 -10.89 1.44
CA VAL A 9 -26.62 -11.35 2.75
C VAL A 9 -27.64 -10.33 3.23
N ASP A 10 -28.85 -10.76 3.56
CA ASP A 10 -29.94 -9.89 4.03
C ASP A 10 -30.22 -8.65 3.14
N GLY A 11 -30.06 -8.81 1.82
CA GLY A 11 -30.25 -7.74 0.84
C GLY A 11 -29.05 -6.78 0.68
N VAL A 12 -28.00 -6.96 1.48
CA VAL A 12 -26.75 -6.19 1.45
C VAL A 12 -25.70 -6.93 0.61
N ARG A 13 -25.07 -6.23 -0.34
CA ARG A 13 -24.04 -6.81 -1.22
C ARG A 13 -22.67 -6.66 -0.58
N HIS A 14 -21.98 -7.78 -0.39
CA HIS A 14 -20.61 -7.86 0.11
C HIS A 14 -19.66 -8.29 -1.02
N SER A 15 -18.48 -7.69 -1.10
CA SER A 15 -17.42 -8.08 -2.03
C SER A 15 -16.12 -8.30 -1.29
N ALA A 16 -15.44 -9.42 -1.56
CA ALA A 16 -14.11 -9.69 -1.09
C ALA A 16 -13.16 -9.87 -2.28
N TYR A 17 -11.99 -9.25 -2.19
CA TYR A 17 -10.90 -9.36 -3.14
C TYR A 17 -9.68 -9.94 -2.43
N VAL A 18 -8.94 -10.79 -3.13
CA VAL A 18 -7.68 -11.34 -2.66
C VAL A 18 -6.64 -11.03 -3.72
N ASP A 19 -5.66 -10.22 -3.36
CA ASP A 19 -4.50 -9.91 -4.18
C ASP A 19 -3.31 -10.71 -3.67
N ALA A 20 -2.95 -11.75 -4.40
CA ALA A 20 -1.85 -12.64 -4.06
C ALA A 20 -0.69 -12.51 -5.05
N VAL A 21 0.54 -12.63 -4.56
CA VAL A 21 1.72 -12.79 -5.42
C VAL A 21 1.86 -14.27 -5.77
N PRO A 22 1.76 -14.68 -7.05
CA PRO A 22 1.80 -16.09 -7.43
C PRO A 22 3.07 -16.78 -6.93
N GLY A 23 2.91 -17.95 -6.28
CA GLY A 23 4.03 -18.78 -5.82
C GLY A 23 4.49 -18.57 -4.38
N TYR A 24 4.02 -17.52 -3.69
CA TYR A 24 4.54 -17.17 -2.35
C TYR A 24 3.53 -17.34 -1.20
N GLY A 25 2.24 -17.59 -1.50
CA GLY A 25 1.22 -17.88 -0.48
C GLY A 25 0.72 -16.66 0.30
N ASP A 26 1.35 -15.51 0.10
CA ASP A 26 1.00 -14.22 0.67
C ASP A 26 -0.11 -13.53 -0.10
N ALA A 27 -1.03 -12.91 0.64
CA ALA A 27 -2.11 -12.16 0.03
C ALA A 27 -2.61 -10.98 0.88
N ARG A 28 -3.03 -9.93 0.19
CA ARG A 28 -3.84 -8.85 0.74
C ARG A 28 -5.32 -9.18 0.50
N VAL A 29 -6.12 -9.14 1.55
CA VAL A 29 -7.57 -9.29 1.46
C VAL A 29 -8.22 -7.92 1.61
N THR A 30 -9.09 -7.57 0.68
CA THR A 30 -9.95 -6.39 0.74
C THR A 30 -11.38 -6.86 0.86
N TYR A 31 -12.11 -6.38 1.87
CA TYR A 31 -13.52 -6.65 2.03
C TYR A 31 -14.29 -5.33 1.98
N THR A 32 -15.35 -5.27 1.18
CA THR A 32 -16.27 -4.15 1.11
C THR A 32 -17.69 -4.63 1.37
N ASP A 33 -18.43 -3.96 2.24
CA ASP A 33 -19.84 -4.26 2.48
C ASP A 33 -20.78 -3.36 1.64
N GLY A 34 -22.09 -3.55 1.78
CA GLY A 34 -23.07 -2.79 0.99
C GLY A 34 -23.24 -1.35 1.44
N SER A 35 -22.58 -0.92 2.52
CA SER A 35 -22.50 0.48 2.95
C SER A 35 -21.32 1.23 2.30
N GLY A 36 -20.40 0.50 1.66
CA GLY A 36 -19.15 1.04 1.12
C GLY A 36 -17.99 1.04 2.12
N GLU A 37 -18.20 0.56 3.34
CA GLU A 37 -17.12 0.34 4.30
C GLU A 37 -16.14 -0.68 3.72
N THR A 38 -14.85 -0.38 3.79
CA THR A 38 -13.79 -1.26 3.30
C THR A 38 -12.82 -1.60 4.41
N VAL A 39 -12.53 -2.89 4.55
CA VAL A 39 -11.55 -3.44 5.48
C VAL A 39 -10.42 -4.08 4.68
N PHE A 40 -9.19 -3.79 5.07
CA PHE A 40 -8.00 -4.43 4.53
C PHE A 40 -7.38 -5.35 5.59
N ALA A 41 -6.96 -6.53 5.17
CA ALA A 41 -6.26 -7.48 6.03
C ALA A 41 -5.09 -8.12 5.27
N LEU A 42 -3.96 -8.26 5.93
CA LEU A 42 -2.83 -9.00 5.42
C LEU A 42 -2.93 -10.47 5.87
N VAL A 43 -2.77 -11.40 4.94
CA VAL A 43 -2.67 -12.83 5.24
C VAL A 43 -1.24 -13.29 4.97
N ASP A 44 -0.57 -13.67 6.06
CA ASP A 44 0.82 -14.14 6.11
C ASP A 44 0.83 -15.66 6.38
N ASN A 45 1.18 -16.46 5.37
CA ASN A 45 1.11 -17.94 5.45
C ASN A 45 2.44 -18.67 5.16
N ALA A 46 3.52 -17.95 4.85
CA ALA A 46 4.84 -18.54 4.58
C ALA A 46 5.94 -17.69 5.22
N ALA A 47 7.18 -18.18 5.30
CA ALA A 47 8.33 -17.29 5.50
C ALA A 47 8.84 -16.80 4.13
N PRO A 48 9.30 -15.54 3.99
CA PRO A 48 9.89 -15.09 2.73
C PRO A 48 11.08 -15.97 2.35
N THR A 49 11.16 -16.39 1.10
CA THR A 49 12.20 -17.31 0.61
C THR A 49 13.49 -16.60 0.20
N GLY A 50 13.52 -15.27 0.18
CA GLY A 50 14.67 -14.47 -0.24
C GLY A 50 14.58 -13.01 0.21
N THR A 51 15.67 -12.27 0.00
CA THR A 51 15.74 -10.83 0.26
C THR A 51 15.23 -10.06 -0.94
N ALA A 52 14.29 -9.14 -0.72
CA ALA A 52 13.81 -8.26 -1.78
C ALA A 52 14.95 -7.32 -2.25
N PRO A 53 15.17 -7.19 -3.56
CA PRO A 53 16.21 -6.32 -4.10
C PRO A 53 15.89 -4.83 -3.87
N THR A 54 16.94 -4.02 -3.77
CA THR A 54 16.84 -2.55 -3.87
C THR A 54 16.16 -2.15 -5.18
N GLY A 55 15.30 -1.13 -5.13
CA GLY A 55 14.61 -0.62 -6.31
C GLY A 55 13.33 0.13 -6.00
N VAL A 56 12.63 0.54 -7.06
CA VAL A 56 11.31 1.18 -6.96
C VAL A 56 10.25 0.12 -7.23
N TYR A 57 9.36 -0.07 -6.26
CA TYR A 57 8.21 -0.97 -6.34
C TYR A 57 6.97 -0.14 -6.62
N THR A 58 6.32 -0.40 -7.74
CA THR A 58 5.11 0.34 -8.15
C THR A 58 3.92 -0.59 -8.23
N GLY A 59 2.73 -0.08 -7.94
CA GLY A 59 1.51 -0.84 -8.11
C GLY A 59 0.27 -0.05 -7.73
N GLU A 60 -0.80 -0.77 -7.40
CA GLU A 60 -2.08 -0.18 -7.01
C GLU A 60 -2.18 -0.07 -5.49
N VAL A 61 -2.79 1.02 -5.04
CA VAL A 61 -3.29 1.21 -3.68
C VAL A 61 -4.77 1.53 -3.74
N ASP A 62 -5.53 0.90 -2.86
CA ASP A 62 -6.95 1.15 -2.64
C ASP A 62 -7.08 1.78 -1.25
N ALA A 63 -7.79 2.90 -1.13
CA ALA A 63 -7.94 3.62 0.12
C ALA A 63 -9.40 4.00 0.40
N VAL A 64 -9.75 4.02 1.69
CA VAL A 64 -10.97 4.62 2.22
C VAL A 64 -10.58 5.61 3.31
N TRP A 65 -11.14 6.81 3.27
CA TRP A 65 -10.78 7.87 4.22
C TRP A 65 -11.91 8.86 4.49
N THR A 66 -11.83 9.55 5.62
CA THR A 66 -12.77 10.61 6.02
C THR A 66 -12.01 11.92 6.23
N PRO A 67 -12.00 12.83 5.23
CA PRO A 67 -11.12 14.00 5.26
C PRO A 67 -11.51 15.03 6.34
N ASN A 68 -12.78 15.11 6.76
CA ASN A 68 -13.25 15.81 7.97
C ASN A 68 -14.69 15.39 8.32
N ALA A 69 -15.19 15.75 9.51
CA ALA A 69 -16.51 15.34 10.00
C ALA A 69 -17.71 15.84 9.14
N GLY A 70 -17.50 16.80 8.24
CA GLY A 70 -18.54 17.32 7.35
C GLY A 70 -18.57 16.65 5.97
N ILE A 71 -17.51 15.93 5.59
CA ILE A 71 -17.40 15.20 4.34
C ILE A 71 -17.48 13.71 4.69
N GLY A 72 -18.53 13.04 4.21
CA GLY A 72 -18.66 11.59 4.39
C GLY A 72 -17.47 10.81 3.83
N ALA A 73 -17.36 9.54 4.23
CA ALA A 73 -16.30 8.64 3.79
C ALA A 73 -16.12 8.67 2.27
N GLN A 74 -14.86 8.69 1.84
CA GLN A 74 -14.41 8.69 0.47
C GLN A 74 -13.65 7.38 0.21
N SER A 75 -13.63 6.95 -1.04
CA SER A 75 -12.85 5.80 -1.48
C SER A 75 -12.23 6.06 -2.84
N GLY A 76 -11.06 5.50 -3.08
CA GLY A 76 -10.36 5.67 -4.35
C GLY A 76 -9.28 4.61 -4.55
N THR A 77 -8.84 4.47 -5.80
CA THR A 77 -7.72 3.62 -6.20
C THR A 77 -6.76 4.47 -7.00
N ASP A 78 -5.47 4.39 -6.69
CA ASP A 78 -4.42 5.06 -7.46
C ASP A 78 -3.12 4.25 -7.43
N ARG A 79 -2.03 4.84 -7.91
CA ARG A 79 -0.70 4.27 -7.89
C ARG A 79 0.01 4.54 -6.57
N MET A 80 0.81 3.57 -6.17
CA MET A 80 1.77 3.68 -5.08
C MET A 80 3.17 3.41 -5.60
N ALA A 81 4.13 4.17 -5.10
CA ALA A 81 5.56 3.91 -5.26
C ALA A 81 6.20 3.67 -3.89
N ILE A 82 7.03 2.64 -3.81
CA ILE A 82 7.86 2.34 -2.65
C ILE A 82 9.30 2.19 -3.13
N THR A 83 10.16 3.13 -2.75
CA THR A 83 11.60 3.03 -3.02
C THR A 83 12.24 2.27 -1.88
N LEU A 84 12.82 1.11 -2.12
CA LEU A 84 13.48 0.27 -1.12
C LEU A 84 14.99 0.31 -1.32
N ASP A 85 15.72 0.59 -0.24
CA ASP A 85 17.15 0.31 -0.12
C ASP A 85 17.35 -0.89 0.82
N ALA A 86 17.64 -2.05 0.23
CA ALA A 86 17.83 -3.28 0.96
C ALA A 86 19.13 -3.30 1.79
N ALA A 87 20.11 -2.43 1.49
CA ALA A 87 21.36 -2.38 2.24
C ALA A 87 21.20 -1.67 3.59
N SER A 88 20.46 -0.56 3.61
CA SER A 88 20.15 0.19 4.82
C SER A 88 18.89 -0.32 5.53
N GLY A 89 18.03 -1.07 4.84
CA GLY A 89 16.73 -1.50 5.36
C GLY A 89 15.73 -0.36 5.43
N GLU A 90 15.87 0.66 4.59
CA GLU A 90 14.97 1.80 4.51
C GLU A 90 14.08 1.71 3.28
N ALA A 91 12.83 2.12 3.44
CA ALA A 91 11.88 2.23 2.36
C ALA A 91 11.14 3.56 2.43
N TRP A 92 10.98 4.24 1.30
CA TRP A 92 10.24 5.49 1.18
C TRP A 92 8.94 5.24 0.43
N ILE A 93 7.82 5.56 1.07
CA ILE A 93 6.48 5.41 0.52
C ILE A 93 6.02 6.78 0.05
N ASP A 94 5.47 6.83 -1.16
CA ASP A 94 4.70 7.98 -1.65
C ASP A 94 3.51 7.49 -2.48
N SER A 95 2.34 7.99 -2.15
CA SER A 95 1.12 7.78 -2.90
C SER A 95 0.12 8.87 -2.62
N ILE A 96 -0.50 9.42 -3.67
CA ILE A 96 -1.66 10.29 -3.58
C ILE A 96 -2.86 9.58 -4.22
N ILE A 97 -3.96 9.47 -3.48
CA ILE A 97 -5.20 8.85 -3.93
C ILE A 97 -6.26 9.95 -4.03
N GLY A 98 -6.78 10.14 -5.23
CA GLY A 98 -7.90 11.05 -5.50
C GLY A 98 -9.25 10.45 -5.11
N GLY A 99 -10.08 11.24 -4.42
CA GLY A 99 -11.49 10.94 -4.18
C GLY A 99 -12.41 11.89 -4.94
N THR A 100 -13.72 11.82 -4.67
CA THR A 100 -14.69 12.69 -5.36
C THR A 100 -14.53 14.15 -4.96
N ASN A 101 -14.32 14.42 -3.66
CA ASN A 101 -14.30 15.79 -3.11
C ASN A 101 -13.08 16.06 -2.20
N SER A 102 -12.13 15.14 -2.15
CA SER A 102 -10.94 15.24 -1.30
C SER A 102 -9.91 14.21 -1.76
N ASN A 103 -8.66 14.36 -1.33
CA ASN A 103 -7.60 13.40 -1.59
C ASN A 103 -6.97 12.97 -0.26
N VAL A 104 -6.35 11.79 -0.26
CA VAL A 104 -5.45 11.36 0.82
C VAL A 104 -4.09 11.02 0.23
N GLN A 105 -3.02 11.48 0.87
CA GLN A 105 -1.65 11.15 0.50
C GLN A 105 -0.99 10.39 1.65
N PHE A 106 -0.40 9.24 1.35
CA PHE A 106 0.41 8.48 2.29
C PHE A 106 1.88 8.69 1.94
N MET A 107 2.64 9.26 2.87
CA MET A 107 4.06 9.56 2.65
C MET A 107 4.89 9.28 3.90
N GLY A 108 6.14 8.87 3.71
CA GLY A 108 7.10 8.77 4.80
C GLY A 108 8.11 7.64 4.61
N ALA A 109 8.94 7.45 5.62
CA ALA A 109 9.91 6.36 5.68
C ALA A 109 9.36 5.18 6.48
N ALA A 110 9.72 3.98 6.07
CA ALA A 110 9.44 2.73 6.75
C ALA A 110 10.70 1.86 6.83
N LYS A 111 10.71 0.93 7.78
CA LYS A 111 11.82 -0.02 7.94
C LYS A 111 11.48 -1.33 7.25
N ALA A 112 12.43 -1.82 6.46
CA ALA A 112 12.40 -3.10 5.80
C ALA A 112 13.36 -4.07 6.51
N SER A 113 12.83 -5.08 7.20
CA SER A 113 13.63 -6.08 7.91
C SER A 113 12.94 -7.42 7.98
N GLY A 114 13.69 -8.52 7.79
CA GLY A 114 13.17 -9.89 7.91
C GLY A 114 12.00 -10.19 6.96
N GLY A 115 11.93 -9.52 5.82
CA GLY A 115 10.82 -9.62 4.87
C GLY A 115 9.55 -8.84 5.26
N ARG A 116 9.64 -7.96 6.25
CA ARG A 116 8.55 -7.05 6.65
C ARG A 116 8.88 -5.60 6.38
N LEU A 117 7.85 -4.85 6.03
CA LEU A 117 7.85 -3.41 5.88
C LEU A 117 6.98 -2.85 6.99
N SER A 118 7.54 -2.10 7.93
CA SER A 118 6.77 -1.56 9.04
C SER A 118 7.26 -0.18 9.46
N THR A 119 6.33 0.66 9.89
CA THR A 119 6.58 1.96 10.52
C THR A 119 5.35 2.37 11.31
N ASP A 120 5.57 3.06 12.42
CA ASP A 120 4.56 3.77 13.19
C ASP A 120 4.47 5.27 12.83
N ASP A 121 5.43 5.79 12.07
CA ASP A 121 5.57 7.24 11.77
C ASP A 121 5.29 7.60 10.29
N LEU A 122 4.39 6.89 9.60
CA LEU A 122 3.93 7.32 8.28
C LEU A 122 2.99 8.52 8.44
N THR A 123 2.91 9.40 7.45
CA THR A 123 1.94 10.50 7.44
C THR A 123 0.81 10.20 6.46
N ALA A 124 -0.43 10.25 6.94
CA ALA A 124 -1.63 10.38 6.12
C ALA A 124 -2.02 11.87 6.04
N GLN A 125 -1.82 12.48 4.88
CA GLN A 125 -2.16 13.88 4.61
C GLN A 125 -3.48 13.98 3.85
N TYR A 126 -4.41 14.77 4.39
CA TYR A 126 -5.74 14.96 3.81
C TYR A 126 -5.79 16.31 3.09
N ARG A 127 -6.38 16.30 1.89
CA ARG A 127 -6.58 17.51 1.07
C ARG A 127 -8.03 17.62 0.62
N ASP A 128 -8.53 18.83 0.44
CA ASP A 128 -9.86 19.04 -0.14
C ASP A 128 -9.88 18.79 -1.66
N GLY A 129 -11.04 18.96 -2.30
CA GLY A 129 -11.22 18.74 -3.74
C GLY A 129 -10.46 19.72 -4.63
N GLU A 130 -9.96 20.82 -4.07
CA GLU A 130 -9.09 21.79 -4.77
C GLU A 130 -7.60 21.51 -4.50
N GLY A 131 -7.30 20.53 -3.64
CA GLY A 131 -5.93 20.10 -3.30
C GLY A 131 -5.31 20.84 -2.11
N TYR A 132 -6.07 21.69 -1.41
CA TYR A 132 -5.58 22.39 -0.23
C TYR A 132 -5.48 21.45 0.96
N PHE A 133 -4.45 21.68 1.77
CA PHE A 133 -4.19 20.94 3.00
C PHE A 133 -5.34 21.10 4.00
N ILE A 134 -5.79 19.98 4.57
CA ILE A 134 -6.77 19.93 5.67
C ILE A 134 -6.07 19.59 6.99
N ARG A 135 -5.43 18.41 7.07
CA ARG A 135 -4.71 17.92 8.24
C ARG A 135 -3.73 16.80 7.90
N ASN A 136 -2.89 16.44 8.86
CA ASN A 136 -2.10 15.21 8.87
C ASN A 136 -2.59 14.31 10.01
N GLU A 137 -2.44 13.00 9.82
CA GLU A 137 -2.54 11.98 10.87
C GLU A 137 -1.32 11.07 10.79
N GLU A 138 -0.90 10.56 11.94
CA GLU A 138 0.03 9.45 12.00
C GLU A 138 -0.65 8.20 11.41
N ALA A 139 0.13 7.44 10.66
CA ALA A 139 -0.31 6.25 9.98
C ALA A 139 0.73 5.14 10.20
N VAL A 140 0.22 3.92 10.33
CA VAL A 140 1.02 2.71 10.47
C VAL A 140 1.02 1.99 9.13
N VAL A 141 2.17 1.48 8.69
CA VAL A 141 2.24 0.50 7.60
C VAL A 141 2.54 -0.88 8.16
N ASP A 142 1.80 -1.88 7.70
CA ASP A 142 2.12 -3.29 7.88
C ASP A 142 2.19 -3.93 6.50
N GLY A 143 3.39 -4.29 6.09
CA GLY A 143 3.66 -4.82 4.77
C GLY A 143 4.64 -5.98 4.79
N ARG A 144 4.64 -6.69 3.68
CA ARG A 144 5.47 -7.85 3.44
C ARG A 144 6.23 -7.72 2.15
N LEU A 145 7.54 -7.93 2.25
CA LEU A 145 8.45 -8.03 1.13
C LEU A 145 8.48 -9.48 0.68
N ILE A 146 8.11 -9.69 -0.58
CA ILE A 146 8.04 -11.00 -1.22
C ILE A 146 9.12 -11.01 -2.29
N ALA A 147 10.06 -11.92 -2.17
CA ALA A 147 11.13 -12.10 -3.15
C ALA A 147 11.33 -13.59 -3.43
N GLY A 148 11.39 -13.93 -4.70
CA GLY A 148 11.96 -15.19 -5.15
C GLY A 148 12.68 -15.02 -6.47
N HIS A 149 12.91 -16.13 -7.15
CA HIS A 149 13.97 -16.23 -8.16
C HIS A 149 13.83 -15.19 -9.30
N ASP A 150 12.60 -14.93 -9.76
CA ASP A 150 12.34 -14.04 -10.90
C ASP A 150 11.36 -12.90 -10.60
N THR A 151 10.88 -12.77 -9.36
CA THR A 151 9.84 -11.79 -8.98
C THR A 151 10.09 -11.21 -7.60
N ALA A 152 9.88 -9.90 -7.47
CA ALA A 152 9.87 -9.20 -6.20
C ALA A 152 8.65 -8.28 -6.12
N ALA A 153 8.01 -8.24 -4.96
CA ALA A 153 6.78 -7.51 -4.72
C ALA A 153 6.68 -7.07 -3.26
N ILE A 154 5.87 -6.03 -3.01
CA ILE A 154 5.49 -5.64 -1.66
C ILE A 154 3.96 -5.59 -1.60
N ILE A 155 3.39 -6.29 -0.63
CA ILE A 155 1.95 -6.19 -0.32
C ILE A 155 1.79 -5.66 1.09
N GLY A 156 0.73 -4.93 1.37
CA GLY A 156 0.51 -4.46 2.73
C GLY A 156 -0.75 -3.64 2.91
N THR A 157 -0.85 -3.09 4.11
CA THR A 157 -1.93 -2.21 4.55
C THR A 157 -1.35 -0.97 5.22
N ILE A 158 -2.06 0.14 5.10
CA ILE A 158 -1.80 1.37 5.84
C ILE A 158 -3.04 1.68 6.68
N SER A 159 -2.86 2.09 7.94
CA SER A 159 -3.95 2.48 8.82
C SER A 159 -3.63 3.76 9.57
N ALA A 160 -4.56 4.71 9.52
CA ALA A 160 -4.65 5.90 10.35
C ALA A 160 -6.06 5.96 10.98
N ASP A 161 -6.28 6.84 11.96
CA ASP A 161 -7.59 6.96 12.61
C ASP A 161 -8.74 7.23 11.63
N SER A 162 -8.48 8.05 10.60
CA SER A 162 -9.49 8.43 9.60
C SER A 162 -9.23 7.86 8.21
N ALA A 163 -8.27 6.93 8.05
CA ALA A 163 -7.97 6.33 6.76
C ALA A 163 -7.49 4.88 6.88
N SER A 164 -7.89 4.07 5.92
CA SER A 164 -7.33 2.74 5.72
C SER A 164 -7.00 2.54 4.25
N ALA A 165 -5.90 1.84 3.98
CA ALA A 165 -5.52 1.50 2.63
C ALA A 165 -4.92 0.11 2.57
N GLY A 166 -5.03 -0.51 1.41
CA GLY A 166 -4.31 -1.72 1.07
C GLY A 166 -3.53 -1.50 -0.22
N PHE A 167 -2.36 -2.11 -0.35
CA PHE A 167 -1.54 -1.97 -1.57
C PHE A 167 -0.92 -3.29 -2.02
N THR A 168 -0.60 -3.36 -3.31
CA THR A 168 0.15 -4.45 -3.92
C THR A 168 1.02 -3.86 -5.02
N THR A 169 2.33 -3.99 -4.85
CA THR A 169 3.36 -3.46 -5.75
C THR A 169 4.27 -4.56 -6.28
N GLY A 170 4.85 -4.33 -7.45
CA GLY A 170 5.90 -5.16 -8.04
C GLY A 170 7.15 -4.33 -8.30
N LEU A 171 8.32 -4.98 -8.31
CA LEU A 171 9.56 -4.33 -8.71
C LEU A 171 9.42 -3.79 -10.14
N HIS A 172 9.59 -2.48 -10.31
CA HIS A 172 9.54 -1.84 -11.61
C HIS A 172 10.86 -2.11 -12.36
N PRO A 173 10.85 -2.87 -13.48
CA PRO A 173 12.07 -3.36 -14.12
C PRO A 173 13.05 -2.25 -14.53
N GLU A 174 12.52 -1.09 -14.93
CA GLU A 174 13.29 0.04 -15.46
C GLU A 174 14.06 0.82 -14.37
N TYR A 175 13.66 0.75 -13.09
CA TYR A 175 14.31 1.49 -12.00
C TYR A 175 15.40 0.68 -11.27
N THR A 176 15.57 -0.59 -11.60
CA THR A 176 16.66 -1.44 -11.09
C THR A 176 18.04 -0.97 -11.57
N ALA A 177 18.09 -0.22 -12.69
CA ALA A 177 19.32 0.26 -13.33
C ALA A 177 19.76 1.67 -12.90
N GLU A 178 18.85 2.51 -12.39
CA GLU A 178 19.17 3.91 -12.08
C GLU A 178 19.81 4.09 -10.69
N LEU A 179 19.53 3.21 -9.73
CA LEU A 179 20.15 3.26 -8.40
C LEU A 179 21.62 2.80 -8.40
N THR A 180 21.99 1.84 -9.26
CA THR A 180 23.40 1.43 -9.44
C THR A 180 24.24 2.50 -10.15
N ALA A 181 23.63 3.33 -11.00
CA ALA A 181 24.32 4.43 -11.68
C ALA A 181 24.40 5.71 -10.82
N GLY A 182 23.35 6.02 -10.05
CA GLY A 182 23.26 7.22 -9.23
C GLY A 182 24.16 7.21 -7.99
N GLN A 183 24.41 6.04 -7.38
CA GLN A 183 25.30 5.93 -6.21
C GLN A 183 26.79 5.85 -6.56
N ALA A 184 27.13 5.55 -7.82
CA ALA A 184 28.52 5.55 -8.29
C ALA A 184 29.01 6.94 -8.73
N ALA A 185 28.11 7.92 -8.87
CA ALA A 185 28.45 9.29 -9.27
C ALA A 185 28.74 10.23 -8.10
N ASP A 186 28.43 9.82 -6.86
CA ASP A 186 28.64 10.59 -5.63
C ASP A 186 29.72 9.98 -4.70
N LEU A 187 30.67 9.20 -5.25
CA LEU A 187 31.91 8.77 -4.59
C LEU A 187 33.17 9.29 -5.30
#